data_AF-A0A0C5X9Z9-F1
#
_entry.id   AF-A0A0C5X9Z9-F1
#
_cell.length_a   1.000
_cell.length_b   1.000
_cell.length_c   1.000
_cell.angle_alpha   90.00
_cell.angle_beta   90.00
_cell.angle_gamma   90.00
#
_symmetry.space_group_name_H-M   'P 1'
#
loop_
_entity.id
_entity.type
_entity.pdbx_description
1 polymer ?
#
loop_
_entity_poly.entity_id
_entity_poly.type
_entity_poly.pdbx_seq_one_letter_code
_entity_poly.pdbx_strand_id
1 'polypeptide(L)'
;MLSSRLHSIWSTAWGARQGVGNDLNYNVGECFDPFPFPVNVPEPCKARIRAEAEALDSLRKRVLAEHADLTLTKLYNVLEALREGRALTVAERDIHDRGLVTLISQHHDAIDALVAEAYGWPADLSDEDILTGLVALNKQRVAEEAKGLIRWLRPEYQAPEYKAPVTQTLDFGEAAAAVPDNVIPWPNALPEQVSAVQQVLATASAPLAPQDVARAFKGKRAATVRPVLEALAGIGMARRLEDGRYAA
;
A
#
# COMPACT_ATOMS: atom_id res chain seq x y z
N MET A 1 -3.31 -0.02 -18.89
CA MET A 1 -3.95 -0.12 -17.55
C MET A 1 -5.13 -1.07 -17.58
N LEU A 2 -6.29 -0.73 -18.17
CA LEU A 2 -7.48 -1.59 -18.08
C LEU A 2 -7.37 -2.92 -18.85
N SER A 3 -6.54 -2.95 -19.90
CA SER A 3 -6.24 -4.19 -20.63
C SER A 3 -5.11 -5.00 -20.02
N SER A 4 -4.58 -4.61 -18.85
CA SER A 4 -3.49 -5.35 -18.20
C SER A 4 -4.02 -6.45 -17.28
N ARG A 5 -3.24 -7.52 -17.13
CA ARG A 5 -3.44 -8.61 -16.17
C ARG A 5 -3.68 -8.09 -14.75
N LEU A 6 -2.97 -7.05 -14.32
CA LEU A 6 -3.15 -6.47 -12.97
C LEU A 6 -4.59 -5.98 -12.77
N HIS A 7 -5.17 -5.32 -13.78
CA HIS A 7 -6.54 -4.86 -13.72
C HIS A 7 -7.54 -6.02 -13.89
N SER A 8 -7.25 -6.98 -14.76
CA SER A 8 -8.08 -8.18 -14.92
C SER A 8 -8.20 -8.97 -13.62
N ILE A 9 -7.11 -9.18 -12.88
CA ILE A 9 -7.11 -9.85 -11.58
C ILE A 9 -7.98 -9.07 -10.57
N TRP A 10 -7.78 -7.75 -10.48
CA TRP A 10 -8.58 -6.90 -9.60
C TRP A 10 -10.07 -6.98 -9.92
N SER A 11 -10.43 -6.76 -11.19
CA SER A 11 -11.83 -6.77 -11.64
C SER A 11 -12.50 -8.13 -11.48
N THR A 12 -11.73 -9.23 -11.57
CA THR A 12 -12.24 -10.60 -11.37
C THR A 12 -12.49 -10.89 -9.89
N ALA A 13 -11.65 -10.36 -9.01
CA ALA A 13 -11.77 -10.54 -7.56
C ALA A 13 -12.88 -9.68 -6.96
N TRP A 14 -13.05 -8.44 -7.44
CA TRP A 14 -14.02 -7.48 -6.90
C TRP A 14 -15.30 -7.30 -7.70
N GLY A 15 -15.33 -7.71 -8.96
CA GLY A 15 -16.50 -7.56 -9.81
C GLY A 15 -17.67 -8.43 -9.37
N ALA A 16 -18.88 -7.92 -9.58
CA ALA A 16 -20.10 -8.68 -9.39
C ALA A 16 -20.16 -9.88 -10.34
N ARG A 17 -20.96 -10.89 -9.98
CA ARG A 17 -21.24 -12.05 -10.82
C ARG A 17 -22.71 -12.10 -11.18
N GLN A 18 -23.03 -12.45 -12.41
CA GLN A 18 -24.40 -12.48 -12.91
C GLN A 18 -24.79 -13.86 -13.43
N GLY A 19 -26.04 -14.24 -13.13
CA GLY A 19 -26.69 -15.42 -13.71
C GLY A 19 -26.17 -16.75 -13.16
N VAL A 20 -26.64 -17.83 -13.79
CA VAL A 20 -26.30 -19.22 -13.40
C VAL A 20 -24.86 -19.58 -13.80
N GLY A 21 -24.30 -18.90 -14.80
CA GLY A 21 -22.93 -19.10 -15.28
C GLY A 21 -21.84 -18.46 -14.41
N ASN A 22 -22.20 -17.64 -13.41
CA ASN A 22 -21.25 -16.81 -12.67
C ASN A 22 -20.43 -15.89 -13.58
N ASP A 23 -21.06 -15.36 -14.63
CA ASP A 23 -20.39 -14.49 -15.59
C ASP A 23 -19.95 -13.19 -14.90
N LEU A 24 -18.72 -12.77 -15.17
CA LEU A 24 -18.17 -11.53 -14.60
C LEU A 24 -18.95 -10.32 -15.10
N ASN A 25 -19.40 -9.48 -14.18
CA ASN A 25 -20.05 -8.22 -14.46
C ASN A 25 -19.14 -7.07 -13.99
N TYR A 26 -18.57 -6.35 -14.96
CA TYR A 26 -17.74 -5.20 -14.70
C TYR A 26 -18.61 -3.97 -14.40
N ASN A 27 -18.46 -3.39 -13.21
CA ASN A 27 -19.14 -2.15 -12.85
C ASN A 27 -18.14 -1.11 -12.32
N VAL A 28 -18.42 0.17 -12.59
CA VAL A 28 -17.47 1.26 -12.33
C VAL A 28 -17.18 1.39 -10.83
N GLY A 29 -18.21 1.33 -9.99
CA GLY A 29 -18.07 1.57 -8.54
C GLY A 29 -17.29 0.49 -7.79
N GLU A 30 -17.37 -0.77 -8.20
CA GLU A 30 -16.66 -1.87 -7.52
C GLU A 30 -15.33 -2.21 -8.22
N CYS A 31 -15.21 -1.98 -9.53
CA CYS A 31 -14.01 -2.35 -10.28
C CYS A 31 -13.09 -1.15 -10.54
N PHE A 32 -13.59 -0.08 -11.13
CA PHE A 32 -12.74 1.03 -11.62
C PHE A 32 -12.38 2.01 -10.51
N ASP A 33 -13.38 2.53 -9.80
CA ASP A 33 -13.21 3.57 -8.79
C ASP A 33 -12.24 3.17 -7.66
N PRO A 34 -12.30 1.93 -7.11
CA PRO A 34 -11.37 1.53 -6.07
C PRO A 34 -10.06 0.99 -6.64
N PHE A 35 -9.88 0.87 -7.96
CA PHE A 35 -8.64 0.37 -8.54
C PHE A 35 -7.47 1.34 -8.24
N PRO A 36 -6.44 0.89 -7.52
CA PRO A 36 -5.36 1.78 -7.12
C PRO A 36 -4.38 1.97 -8.28
N PHE A 37 -4.60 3.00 -9.09
CA PHE A 37 -3.68 3.35 -10.18
C PHE A 37 -2.29 3.76 -9.65
N PRO A 38 -1.21 3.44 -10.38
CA PRO A 38 0.13 3.85 -10.00
C PRO A 38 0.28 5.37 -10.17
N VAL A 39 1.06 5.97 -9.28
CA VAL A 39 1.28 7.41 -9.25
C VAL A 39 2.73 7.72 -9.56
N ASN A 40 3.01 8.93 -10.04
CA ASN A 40 4.37 9.37 -10.41
C ASN A 40 5.03 8.49 -11.49
N VAL A 41 4.23 7.84 -12.35
CA VAL A 41 4.76 7.05 -13.47
C VAL A 41 5.53 7.98 -14.43
N PRO A 42 6.81 7.70 -14.74
CA PRO A 42 7.59 8.51 -15.67
C PRO A 42 6.97 8.57 -17.07
N GLU A 43 7.05 9.72 -17.74
CA GLU A 43 6.50 9.88 -19.10
C GLU A 43 7.05 8.86 -20.12
N PRO A 44 8.35 8.47 -20.09
CA PRO A 44 8.84 7.41 -20.97
C PRO A 44 8.10 6.07 -20.80
N CYS A 45 7.76 5.69 -19.55
CA CYS A 45 6.98 4.48 -19.28
C CYS A 45 5.54 4.63 -19.79
N LYS A 46 4.88 5.78 -19.52
CA LYS A 46 3.55 6.08 -20.07
C LYS A 46 3.51 6.03 -21.60
N ALA A 47 4.54 6.56 -22.26
CA ALA A 47 4.65 6.57 -23.71
C ALA A 47 4.77 5.16 -24.29
N ARG A 48 5.56 4.27 -23.66
CA ARG A 48 5.65 2.86 -24.05
C ARG A 48 4.32 2.14 -23.87
N ILE A 49 3.62 2.34 -22.74
CA ILE A 49 2.28 1.76 -22.51
C ILE A 49 1.31 2.22 -23.59
N ARG A 50 1.34 3.52 -23.93
CA ARG A 50 0.47 4.12 -24.96
C ARG A 50 0.74 3.49 -26.33
N ALA A 51 2.01 3.38 -26.72
CA ALA A 51 2.39 2.80 -28.01
C ALA A 51 1.93 1.34 -28.15
N GLU A 52 2.15 0.51 -27.13
CA GLU A 52 1.69 -0.89 -27.16
C GLU A 52 0.16 -1.00 -27.18
N ALA A 53 -0.55 -0.15 -26.44
CA ALA A 53 -2.01 -0.13 -26.44
C ALA A 53 -2.59 0.30 -27.79
N GLU A 54 -2.01 1.32 -28.42
CA GLU A 54 -2.38 1.80 -29.76
C GLU A 54 -2.06 0.77 -30.84
N ALA A 55 -0.92 0.08 -30.74
CA ALA A 55 -0.55 -1.01 -31.64
C ALA A 55 -1.54 -2.18 -31.53
N LEU A 56 -1.87 -2.59 -30.31
CA LEU A 56 -2.86 -3.64 -30.04
C LEU A 56 -4.25 -3.28 -30.56
N ASP A 57 -4.72 -2.05 -30.35
CA ASP A 57 -6.00 -1.56 -30.90
C ASP A 57 -6.00 -1.54 -32.44
N SER A 58 -4.94 -1.01 -33.04
CA SER A 58 -4.79 -0.95 -34.50
C SER A 58 -4.76 -2.35 -35.13
N LEU A 59 -4.04 -3.28 -34.50
CA LEU A 59 -3.97 -4.67 -34.93
C LEU A 59 -5.35 -5.33 -34.90
N ARG A 60 -6.07 -5.23 -33.78
CA ARG A 60 -7.42 -5.79 -33.64
C ARG A 60 -8.38 -5.23 -34.69
N LYS A 61 -8.37 -3.91 -34.90
CA LYS A 61 -9.21 -3.25 -35.91
C LYS A 61 -8.90 -3.74 -37.32
N ARG A 62 -7.63 -3.86 -37.67
CA ARG A 62 -7.20 -4.38 -38.98
C ARG A 62 -7.67 -5.82 -39.20
N VAL A 63 -7.42 -6.71 -38.24
CA VAL A 63 -7.84 -8.11 -38.31
C VAL A 63 -9.35 -8.24 -38.52
N LEU A 64 -10.14 -7.48 -37.75
CA LEU A 64 -11.61 -7.52 -37.86
C LEU A 64 -12.13 -6.93 -39.18
N ALA A 65 -11.42 -5.96 -39.75
CA ALA A 65 -11.77 -5.39 -41.06
C ALA A 65 -11.43 -6.34 -42.22
N GLU A 66 -10.30 -7.07 -42.12
CA GLU A 66 -9.87 -8.05 -43.12
C GLU A 66 -10.68 -9.36 -43.05
N HIS A 67 -11.19 -9.71 -41.86
CA HIS A 67 -11.91 -10.97 -41.62
C HIS A 67 -13.25 -10.72 -40.94
N ALA A 68 -14.29 -10.46 -41.73
CA ALA A 68 -15.63 -10.15 -41.25
C ALA A 68 -16.30 -11.28 -40.42
N ASP A 69 -15.82 -12.53 -40.54
CA ASP A 69 -16.30 -13.65 -39.75
C ASP A 69 -15.66 -13.73 -38.35
N LEU A 70 -14.54 -13.03 -38.13
CA LEU A 70 -13.87 -12.96 -36.83
C LEU A 70 -14.52 -11.92 -35.94
N THR A 71 -14.50 -12.19 -34.63
CA THR A 71 -14.96 -11.28 -33.59
C THR A 71 -13.91 -11.21 -32.50
N LEU A 72 -13.92 -10.15 -31.69
CA LEU A 72 -13.04 -10.09 -30.51
C LEU A 72 -13.22 -11.32 -29.62
N THR A 73 -14.46 -11.76 -29.38
CA THR A 73 -14.74 -12.97 -28.60
C THR A 73 -14.03 -14.19 -29.18
N LYS A 74 -14.09 -14.41 -30.50
CA LYS A 74 -13.38 -15.53 -31.13
C LYS A 74 -11.85 -15.42 -30.96
N LEU A 75 -11.29 -14.23 -31.17
CA LEU A 75 -9.86 -13.99 -31.01
C LEU A 75 -9.38 -14.26 -29.59
N TYR A 76 -10.10 -13.74 -28.59
CA TYR A 76 -9.74 -13.89 -27.19
C TYR A 76 -10.02 -15.31 -26.67
N ASN A 77 -11.02 -16.03 -27.15
CA ASN A 77 -11.18 -17.45 -26.80
C ASN A 77 -9.97 -18.30 -27.25
N VAL A 78 -9.42 -18.01 -28.44
CA VAL A 78 -8.21 -18.69 -28.93
C VAL A 78 -6.97 -18.24 -28.16
N LEU A 79 -6.88 -16.95 -27.81
CA LEU A 79 -5.82 -16.42 -26.95
C LEU A 79 -5.79 -17.14 -25.59
N GLU A 80 -6.94 -17.30 -24.93
CA GLU A 80 -7.02 -18.00 -23.65
C GLU A 80 -6.67 -19.48 -23.79
N ALA A 81 -7.12 -20.15 -24.85
CA ALA A 81 -6.72 -21.53 -25.14
C ALA A 81 -5.19 -21.69 -25.30
N LEU A 82 -4.52 -20.70 -25.90
CA LEU A 82 -3.05 -20.67 -25.98
C LEU A 82 -2.40 -20.49 -24.60
N ARG A 83 -2.93 -19.58 -23.78
CA ARG A 83 -2.44 -19.30 -22.42
C ARG A 83 -2.59 -20.50 -21.49
N GLU A 84 -3.68 -21.26 -21.64
CA GLU A 84 -3.92 -22.53 -20.95
C GLU A 84 -2.98 -23.65 -21.41
N GLY A 85 -2.23 -23.46 -22.50
CA GLY A 85 -1.41 -24.52 -23.11
C GLY A 85 -2.22 -25.62 -23.78
N ARG A 86 -3.50 -25.39 -24.06
CA ARG A 86 -4.39 -26.37 -24.69
C ARG A 86 -4.06 -26.50 -26.18
N ALA A 87 -4.09 -27.73 -26.69
CA ALA A 87 -4.01 -27.96 -28.13
C ALA A 87 -5.20 -27.32 -28.86
N LEU A 88 -4.90 -26.46 -29.85
CA LEU A 88 -5.90 -25.81 -30.68
C LEU A 88 -6.54 -26.81 -31.66
N THR A 89 -7.86 -26.71 -31.81
CA THR A 89 -8.60 -27.43 -32.87
C THR A 89 -8.21 -26.91 -34.26
N VAL A 90 -8.68 -27.57 -35.32
CA VAL A 90 -8.44 -27.08 -36.70
C VAL A 90 -9.06 -25.69 -36.92
N ALA A 91 -10.28 -25.47 -36.43
CA ALA A 91 -10.94 -24.17 -36.54
C ALA A 91 -10.24 -23.08 -35.71
N GLU A 92 -9.76 -23.41 -34.51
CA GLU A 92 -9.02 -22.48 -33.67
C GLU A 92 -7.64 -22.13 -34.25
N ARG A 93 -7.00 -23.07 -34.95
CA ARG A 93 -5.75 -22.79 -35.68
C ARG A 93 -5.97 -21.82 -36.84
N ASP A 94 -7.05 -21.97 -37.59
CA ASP A 94 -7.41 -21.01 -38.64
C ASP A 94 -7.66 -19.60 -38.05
N ILE A 95 -8.40 -19.52 -36.93
CA ILE A 95 -8.63 -18.26 -36.20
C ILE A 95 -7.32 -17.70 -35.64
N HIS A 96 -6.43 -18.55 -35.11
CA HIS A 96 -5.13 -18.14 -34.59
C HIS A 96 -4.31 -17.43 -35.67
N ASP A 97 -4.21 -18.04 -36.85
CA ASP A 97 -3.36 -17.57 -37.94
C ASP A 97 -3.94 -16.31 -38.59
N ARG A 98 -5.22 -16.33 -39.00
CA ARG A 98 -5.90 -15.15 -39.57
C ARG A 98 -6.07 -14.03 -38.56
N GLY A 99 -6.29 -14.39 -37.30
CA GLY A 99 -6.49 -13.47 -36.19
C GLY A 99 -5.20 -12.83 -35.67
N LEU A 100 -4.03 -13.29 -36.14
CA LEU A 100 -2.72 -12.89 -35.63
C LEU A 100 -2.63 -12.98 -34.10
N VAL A 101 -3.20 -14.04 -33.53
CA VAL A 101 -3.44 -14.15 -32.07
C VAL A 101 -2.13 -14.18 -31.28
N THR A 102 -1.06 -14.76 -31.83
CA THR A 102 0.28 -14.68 -31.23
C THR A 102 0.75 -13.23 -31.05
N LEU A 103 0.54 -12.36 -32.05
CA LEU A 103 0.95 -10.96 -31.96
C LEU A 103 0.07 -10.17 -31.00
N ILE A 104 -1.24 -10.48 -30.95
CA ILE A 104 -2.14 -9.95 -29.92
C ILE A 104 -1.62 -10.33 -28.52
N SER A 105 -1.20 -11.57 -28.30
CA SER A 105 -0.62 -12.02 -27.03
C SER A 105 0.63 -11.23 -26.67
N GLN A 106 1.56 -11.07 -27.61
CA GLN A 106 2.81 -10.32 -27.39
C GLN A 106 2.56 -8.88 -26.94
N HIS A 107 1.57 -8.20 -27.54
CA HIS A 107 1.21 -6.85 -27.09
C HIS A 107 0.60 -6.84 -25.67
N HIS A 108 -0.20 -7.84 -25.30
CA HIS A 108 -0.69 -7.96 -23.92
C HIS A 108 0.46 -8.19 -22.95
N ASP A 109 1.37 -9.10 -23.26
CA ASP A 109 2.53 -9.41 -22.41
C ASP A 109 3.43 -8.17 -22.23
N ALA A 110 3.61 -7.38 -23.31
CA ALA A 110 4.33 -6.11 -23.25
C ALA A 110 3.60 -5.06 -22.39
N ILE A 111 2.27 -4.93 -22.54
CA ILE A 111 1.45 -4.04 -21.70
C ILE A 111 1.55 -4.45 -20.24
N ASP A 112 1.49 -5.75 -19.93
CA ASP A 112 1.55 -6.27 -18.56
C ASP A 112 2.89 -5.98 -17.91
N ALA A 113 3.99 -6.23 -18.60
CA ALA A 113 5.33 -5.91 -18.12
C ALA A 113 5.51 -4.40 -17.87
N LEU A 114 5.01 -3.56 -18.78
CA LEU A 114 5.09 -2.11 -18.64
C LEU A 114 4.19 -1.57 -17.52
N VAL A 115 3.02 -2.18 -17.31
CA VAL A 115 2.16 -1.81 -16.19
C VAL A 115 2.81 -2.24 -14.88
N ALA A 116 3.38 -3.44 -14.78
CA ALA A 116 4.17 -3.85 -13.62
C ALA A 116 5.33 -2.87 -13.34
N GLU A 117 6.07 -2.45 -14.37
CA GLU A 117 7.09 -1.40 -14.28
C GLU A 117 6.52 -0.08 -13.73
N ALA A 118 5.32 0.33 -14.18
CA ALA A 118 4.65 1.53 -13.68
C ALA A 118 4.26 1.44 -12.19
N TYR A 119 3.98 0.25 -11.69
CA TYR A 119 3.78 -0.02 -10.26
C TYR A 119 5.10 -0.18 -9.48
N GLY A 120 6.23 -0.31 -10.17
CA GLY A 120 7.53 -0.65 -9.56
C GLY A 120 7.61 -2.11 -9.11
N TRP A 121 6.83 -3.00 -9.74
CA TRP A 121 6.72 -4.41 -9.38
C TRP A 121 7.43 -5.31 -10.40
N PRO A 122 7.89 -6.51 -9.99
CA PRO A 122 8.35 -7.53 -10.93
C PRO A 122 7.26 -7.93 -11.92
N ALA A 123 7.64 -8.20 -13.17
CA ALA A 123 6.69 -8.58 -14.23
C ALA A 123 6.15 -10.02 -14.07
N ASP A 124 6.89 -10.87 -13.37
CA ASP A 124 6.63 -12.30 -13.15
C ASP A 124 5.87 -12.60 -11.86
N LEU A 125 5.26 -11.58 -11.22
CA LEU A 125 4.45 -11.79 -10.02
C LEU A 125 3.29 -12.76 -10.29
N SER A 126 2.99 -13.58 -9.27
CA SER A 126 1.83 -14.45 -9.26
C SER A 126 0.52 -13.65 -9.20
N ASP A 127 -0.60 -14.25 -9.59
CA ASP A 127 -1.91 -13.58 -9.51
C ASP A 127 -2.24 -13.18 -8.05
N GLU A 128 -1.88 -14.03 -7.09
CA GLU A 128 -2.12 -13.81 -5.67
C GLU A 128 -1.27 -12.66 -5.11
N ASP A 129 0.00 -12.56 -5.51
CA ASP A 129 0.89 -11.46 -5.10
C ASP A 129 0.44 -10.13 -5.70
N ILE A 130 0.02 -10.12 -6.96
CA ILE A 130 -0.57 -8.95 -7.60
C ILE A 130 -1.81 -8.50 -6.84
N LEU A 131 -2.74 -9.42 -6.55
CA LEU A 131 -3.96 -9.08 -5.82
C LEU A 131 -3.65 -8.56 -4.42
N THR A 132 -2.71 -9.18 -3.71
CA THR A 132 -2.26 -8.76 -2.37
C THR A 132 -1.67 -7.36 -2.40
N GLY A 133 -0.80 -7.08 -3.37
CA GLY A 133 -0.20 -5.77 -3.57
C GLY A 133 -1.23 -4.70 -3.88
N LEU A 134 -2.20 -5.00 -4.75
CA LEU A 134 -3.26 -4.07 -5.12
C LEU A 134 -4.18 -3.77 -3.91
N VAL A 135 -4.57 -4.78 -3.14
CA VAL A 135 -5.37 -4.58 -1.92
C VAL A 135 -4.62 -3.73 -0.88
N ALA A 136 -3.33 -3.98 -0.69
CA ALA A 136 -2.49 -3.17 0.20
C ALA A 136 -2.39 -1.72 -0.27
N LEU A 137 -2.17 -1.51 -1.58
CA LEU A 137 -2.10 -0.18 -2.17
C LEU A 137 -3.44 0.56 -2.08
N ASN A 138 -4.56 -0.11 -2.33
CA ASN A 138 -5.90 0.47 -2.17
C ASN A 138 -6.12 0.94 -0.71
N LYS A 139 -5.80 0.12 0.29
CA LYS A 139 -5.89 0.52 1.70
C LYS A 139 -5.04 1.74 2.02
N GLN A 140 -3.83 1.82 1.45
CA GLN A 140 -2.99 3.00 1.58
C GLN A 140 -3.67 4.24 0.97
N ARG A 141 -4.25 4.13 -0.23
CA ARG A 141 -4.96 5.25 -0.88
C ARG A 141 -6.15 5.72 -0.06
N VAL A 142 -6.96 4.81 0.44
CA VAL A 142 -8.09 5.14 1.33
C VAL A 142 -7.60 5.89 2.59
N ALA A 143 -6.48 5.48 3.18
CA ALA A 143 -5.90 6.16 4.33
C ALA A 143 -5.30 7.54 4.00
N GLU A 144 -4.76 7.72 2.79
CA GLU A 144 -4.30 9.02 2.29
C GLU A 144 -5.50 9.96 2.06
N GLU A 145 -6.56 9.49 1.41
CA GLU A 145 -7.78 10.25 1.12
C GLU A 145 -8.51 10.67 2.40
N ALA A 146 -8.57 9.79 3.42
CA ALA A 146 -9.11 10.12 4.72
C ALA A 146 -8.36 11.27 5.43
N LYS A 147 -7.08 11.49 5.08
CA LYS A 147 -6.26 12.62 5.54
C LYS A 147 -6.32 13.82 4.59
N GLY A 148 -7.16 13.77 3.55
CA GLY A 148 -7.27 14.80 2.52
C GLY A 148 -6.17 14.76 1.46
N LEU A 149 -5.29 13.75 1.47
CA LEU A 149 -4.26 13.54 0.45
C LEU A 149 -4.84 12.69 -0.70
N ILE A 150 -5.28 13.36 -1.76
CA ILE A 150 -5.81 12.72 -2.97
C ILE A 150 -4.72 12.70 -4.03
N ARG A 151 -4.47 11.51 -4.56
CA ARG A 151 -3.42 11.28 -5.55
C ARG A 151 -3.99 11.34 -6.97
N TRP A 152 -4.18 12.55 -7.48
CA TRP A 152 -4.67 12.77 -8.83
C TRP A 152 -3.71 12.23 -9.91
N LEU A 153 -4.24 11.51 -10.89
CA LEU A 153 -3.47 10.95 -12.01
C LEU A 153 -3.12 12.00 -13.07
N ARG A 154 -4.01 12.98 -13.24
CA ARG A 154 -3.85 14.17 -14.07
C ARG A 154 -4.25 15.41 -13.27
N PRO A 155 -3.45 15.83 -12.27
CA PRO A 155 -3.78 16.95 -11.38
C PRO A 155 -4.24 18.20 -12.13
N GLU A 156 -3.59 18.51 -13.25
CA GLU A 156 -3.87 19.69 -14.08
C GLU A 156 -5.27 19.68 -14.72
N TYR A 157 -5.90 18.51 -14.88
CA TYR A 157 -7.26 18.37 -15.40
C TYR A 157 -8.29 18.02 -14.32
N GLN A 158 -7.90 17.19 -13.36
CA GLN A 158 -8.82 16.63 -12.37
C GLN A 158 -9.05 17.58 -11.21
N ALA A 159 -8.00 18.31 -10.79
CA ALA A 159 -8.08 19.21 -9.65
C ALA A 159 -6.98 20.29 -9.74
N PRO A 160 -7.08 21.23 -10.70
CA PRO A 160 -6.04 22.23 -10.95
C PRO A 160 -5.77 23.16 -9.76
N GLU A 161 -6.77 23.36 -8.90
CA GLU A 161 -6.66 24.17 -7.68
C GLU A 161 -6.28 23.34 -6.45
N TYR A 162 -6.18 22.01 -6.58
CA TYR A 162 -5.85 21.15 -5.47
C TYR A 162 -4.42 21.38 -5.00
N LYS A 163 -4.31 21.87 -3.78
CA LYS A 163 -3.06 21.87 -3.02
C LYS A 163 -3.14 20.68 -2.09
N ALA A 164 -2.27 19.70 -2.32
CA ALA A 164 -2.10 18.63 -1.36
C ALA A 164 -1.94 19.25 0.02
N PRO A 165 -2.68 18.77 1.04
CA PRO A 165 -2.45 19.24 2.38
C PRO A 165 -0.96 19.06 2.60
N VAL A 166 -0.28 20.15 2.98
CA VAL A 166 1.05 20.03 3.55
C VAL A 166 0.76 19.19 4.76
N THR A 167 0.99 17.89 4.62
CA THR A 167 1.34 17.09 5.76
C THR A 167 2.65 17.76 6.16
N GLN A 168 2.52 18.81 6.97
CA GLN A 168 3.17 18.77 8.23
C GLN A 168 2.81 17.36 8.70
N THR A 169 3.69 16.42 8.41
CA THR A 169 4.40 15.90 9.55
C THR A 169 4.68 17.12 10.46
N LEU A 170 3.68 17.47 11.29
CA LEU A 170 3.80 17.08 12.67
C LEU A 170 4.29 15.63 12.60
N ASP A 171 5.59 15.52 12.35
CA ASP A 171 6.48 14.90 13.26
C ASP A 171 6.06 15.52 14.62
N PHE A 172 4.91 15.05 15.16
CA PHE A 172 5.01 14.25 16.34
C PHE A 172 6.09 13.29 16.00
N GLY A 173 7.29 13.77 16.29
CA GLY A 173 8.37 12.92 16.33
C GLY A 173 7.93 11.81 17.28
N GLU A 174 7.65 10.67 16.69
CA GLU A 174 8.60 9.62 16.90
C GLU A 174 9.93 9.89 16.14
N ALA A 175 10.45 11.13 16.10
CA ALA A 175 11.44 11.49 17.10
C ALA A 175 11.13 10.65 18.35
N ALA A 176 11.72 9.46 18.36
CA ALA A 176 12.84 9.29 19.25
C ALA A 176 13.43 10.68 19.54
N ALA A 177 12.77 11.45 20.42
CA ALA A 177 13.40 12.43 21.26
C ALA A 177 14.54 11.61 21.77
N ALA A 178 15.73 11.84 21.18
CA ALA A 178 16.86 10.94 21.25
C ALA A 178 16.84 10.40 22.65
N VAL A 179 16.40 9.15 22.81
CA VAL A 179 16.23 8.59 24.14
C VAL A 179 17.67 8.69 24.61
N PRO A 180 17.99 9.50 25.64
CA PRO A 180 19.35 9.47 26.14
C PRO A 180 19.59 7.99 26.39
N ASP A 181 20.65 7.46 25.78
CA ASP A 181 20.93 6.03 25.60
C ASP A 181 21.31 5.36 26.93
N ASN A 182 20.68 5.81 28.01
CA ASN A 182 20.77 5.40 29.38
C ASN A 182 19.42 4.80 29.78
N VAL A 183 18.96 3.79 29.04
CA VAL A 183 17.82 2.99 29.47
C VAL A 183 18.28 2.11 30.62
N ILE A 184 18.04 2.56 31.85
CA ILE A 184 18.39 1.81 33.06
C ILE A 184 17.50 0.55 33.10
N PRO A 185 18.09 -0.66 33.25
CA PRO A 185 17.28 -1.86 33.47
C PRO A 185 16.53 -1.73 34.79
N TRP A 186 15.23 -2.03 34.81
CA TRP A 186 14.44 -1.97 36.03
C TRP A 186 14.86 -3.09 37.00
N PRO A 187 15.38 -2.77 38.20
CA PRO A 187 15.82 -3.79 39.15
C PRO A 187 14.65 -4.60 39.71
N ASN A 188 14.88 -5.86 40.07
CA ASN A 188 13.85 -6.73 40.65
C ASN A 188 13.74 -6.55 42.17
N ALA A 189 14.82 -6.18 42.86
CA ALA A 189 14.83 -5.98 44.30
C ALA A 189 14.35 -4.57 44.67
N LEU A 190 13.51 -4.46 45.70
CA LEU A 190 12.93 -3.19 46.14
C LEU A 190 13.99 -2.13 46.55
N PRO A 191 15.08 -2.47 47.28
CA PRO A 191 16.11 -1.49 47.61
C PRO A 191 16.82 -0.90 46.38
N GLU A 192 17.04 -1.73 45.36
CA GLU A 192 17.67 -1.33 44.10
C GLU A 192 16.73 -0.45 43.27
N GLN A 193 15.43 -0.73 43.28
CA GLN A 193 14.41 0.13 42.65
C GLN A 193 14.39 1.52 43.28
N VAL A 194 14.46 1.61 44.61
CA VAL A 194 14.50 2.89 45.35
C VAL A 194 15.74 3.70 44.96
N SER A 195 16.91 3.08 44.97
CA SER A 195 18.17 3.74 44.59
C SER A 195 18.16 4.23 43.14
N ALA A 196 17.65 3.42 42.21
CA ALA A 196 17.60 3.78 40.80
C ALA A 196 16.63 4.95 40.54
N VAL A 197 15.46 4.96 41.19
CA VAL A 197 14.50 6.08 41.09
C VAL A 197 15.06 7.36 41.71
N GLN A 198 15.76 7.26 42.85
CA GLN A 198 16.42 8.40 43.50
C GLN A 198 17.50 9.00 42.59
N GLN A 199 18.31 8.18 41.92
CA GLN A 199 19.35 8.64 41.00
C GLN A 199 18.75 9.40 39.81
N VAL A 200 17.61 8.95 39.28
CA VAL A 200 16.87 9.64 38.21
C VAL A 200 16.37 11.00 38.70
N LEU A 201 15.81 11.10 39.90
CA LEU A 201 15.36 12.38 40.48
C LEU A 201 16.52 13.33 40.77
N ALA A 202 17.65 12.82 41.26
CA ALA A 202 18.83 13.63 41.61
C ALA A 202 19.55 14.20 40.37
N THR A 203 19.46 13.51 39.23
CA THR A 203 20.07 13.95 37.96
C THR A 203 19.13 14.86 37.16
N ALA A 204 17.86 14.95 37.56
CA ALA A 204 16.87 15.75 36.86
C ALA A 204 17.02 17.25 37.15
N SER A 205 17.12 18.06 36.11
CA SER A 205 17.23 19.52 36.21
C SER A 205 15.89 20.20 36.57
N ALA A 206 14.79 19.44 36.60
CA ALA A 206 13.44 19.93 36.89
C ALA A 206 12.58 18.82 37.52
N PRO A 207 11.50 19.17 38.24
CA PRO A 207 10.58 18.18 38.81
C PRO A 207 9.95 17.30 37.74
N LEU A 208 9.93 15.99 37.97
CA LEU A 208 9.48 14.97 37.03
C LEU A 208 8.11 14.39 37.40
N ALA A 209 7.23 14.18 36.42
CA ALA A 209 6.02 13.40 36.65
C ALA A 209 6.35 11.89 36.70
N PRO A 210 5.52 11.05 37.32
CA PRO A 210 5.74 9.59 37.37
C PRO A 210 5.93 8.94 35.99
N GLN A 211 5.33 9.51 34.94
CA GLN A 211 5.51 9.06 33.56
C GLN A 211 6.91 9.38 33.00
N ASP A 212 7.50 10.50 33.38
CA ASP A 212 8.83 10.93 32.93
C ASP A 212 9.91 10.11 33.63
N VAL A 213 9.71 9.82 34.93
CA VAL A 213 10.55 8.88 35.69
C VAL A 213 10.49 7.48 35.07
N ALA A 214 9.29 6.99 34.69
CA ALA A 214 9.14 5.68 34.08
C ALA A 214 9.85 5.54 32.71
N ARG A 215 9.96 6.64 31.94
CA ARG A 215 10.67 6.67 30.65
C ARG A 215 12.17 6.44 30.77
N ALA A 216 12.77 6.67 31.95
CA ALA A 216 14.17 6.36 32.20
C ALA A 216 14.46 4.85 32.30
N PHE A 217 13.42 4.01 32.40
CA PHE A 217 13.54 2.58 32.62
C PHE A 217 12.96 1.75 31.47
N LYS A 218 13.61 0.62 31.14
CA LYS A 218 13.20 -0.24 30.02
C LYS A 218 11.78 -0.80 30.22
N GLY A 219 10.84 -0.37 29.36
CA GLY A 219 9.51 -0.97 29.24
C GLY A 219 8.60 -0.80 30.45
N LYS A 220 8.82 0.22 31.29
CA LYS A 220 8.00 0.48 32.48
C LYS A 220 7.00 1.61 32.25
N ARG A 221 5.95 1.60 33.08
CA ARG A 221 4.85 2.58 33.06
C ARG A 221 4.79 3.30 34.40
N ALA A 222 4.13 4.46 34.43
CA ALA A 222 3.96 5.27 35.63
C ALA A 222 3.43 4.49 36.85
N ALA A 223 2.56 3.49 36.62
CA ALA A 223 2.01 2.64 37.68
C ALA A 223 3.08 1.82 38.43
N THR A 224 4.19 1.46 37.76
CA THR A 224 5.27 0.66 38.37
C THR A 224 6.17 1.49 39.27
N VAL A 225 6.43 2.74 38.90
CA VAL A 225 7.35 3.63 39.65
C VAL A 225 6.65 4.42 40.76
N ARG A 226 5.33 4.59 40.67
CA ARG A 226 4.53 5.39 41.61
C ARG A 226 4.66 4.93 43.08
N PRO A 227 4.59 3.64 43.42
CA PRO A 227 4.75 3.20 44.81
C PRO A 227 6.13 3.53 45.39
N VAL A 228 7.18 3.50 44.55
CA VAL A 228 8.55 3.85 44.95
C VAL A 228 8.70 5.35 45.18
N LEU A 229 8.12 6.18 44.31
CA LEU A 229 8.08 7.63 44.47
C LEU A 229 7.30 8.07 45.72
N GLU A 230 6.17 7.42 46.01
CA GLU A 230 5.38 7.66 47.20
C GLU A 230 6.14 7.26 48.48
N ALA A 231 6.84 6.13 48.46
CA ALA A 231 7.69 5.71 49.56
C ALA A 231 8.85 6.69 49.79
N LEU A 232 9.54 7.13 48.73
CA LEU A 232 10.61 8.13 48.78
C LEU A 232 10.11 9.48 49.33
N ALA A 233 8.92 9.92 48.93
CA ALA A 233 8.31 11.12 49.46
C ALA A 233 7.93 10.98 50.94
N GLY A 234 7.43 9.81 51.34
CA GLY A 234 7.08 9.50 52.73
C GLY A 234 8.28 9.51 53.69
N ILE A 235 9.47 9.14 53.21
CA ILE A 235 10.72 9.17 53.99
C ILE A 235 11.55 10.46 53.82
N GLY A 236 11.00 11.45 53.11
CA GLY A 236 11.64 12.76 52.91
C GLY A 236 12.82 12.78 51.94
N MET A 237 12.99 11.73 51.12
CA MET A 237 14.04 11.59 50.11
C MET A 237 13.60 12.06 48.71
N ALA A 238 12.35 12.50 48.58
CA ALA A 238 11.82 13.20 47.43
C ALA A 238 10.73 14.18 47.89
N ARG A 239 10.56 15.30 47.20
CA ARG A 239 9.46 16.24 47.43
C ARG A 239 8.39 16.08 46.37
N ARG A 240 7.15 15.82 46.81
CA ARG A 240 5.97 15.85 45.95
C ARG A 240 5.41 17.28 45.87
N LEU A 241 5.22 17.78 44.66
CA LEU A 241 4.61 19.08 44.37
C LEU A 241 3.08 18.96 44.25
N GLU A 242 2.37 20.10 44.35
CA GLU A 242 0.91 20.17 44.26
C GLU A 242 0.37 19.70 42.90
N ASP A 243 1.18 19.84 41.84
CA ASP A 243 0.87 19.39 40.48
C ASP A 243 1.14 17.89 40.23
N GLY A 244 1.55 17.15 41.27
CA GLY A 244 1.79 15.70 41.20
C GLY A 244 3.18 15.32 40.67
N ARG A 245 4.09 16.27 40.47
CA ARG A 245 5.51 16.01 40.13
C ARG A 245 6.37 15.78 41.36
N TYR A 246 7.51 15.12 41.16
CA TYR A 246 8.49 14.75 42.18
C TYR A 246 9.84 15.40 41.88
N ALA A 247 10.50 15.91 42.90
CA ALA A 247 11.87 16.41 42.86
C ALA A 247 12.71 15.73 43.95
N ALA A 248 14.04 15.73 43.80
CA ALA A 248 14.94 15.28 44.86
C ALA A 248 14.81 16.14 46.14
#